data_AF-A0A7M7G016-F1
#
_entry.id   AF-A0A7M7G016-F1
#
_cell.length_a   1.000
_cell.length_b   1.000
_cell.length_c   1.000
_cell.angle_alpha   90.00
_cell.angle_beta   90.00
_cell.angle_gamma   90.00
#
_symmetry.space_group_name_H-M   'P 1'
#
loop_
_entity.id
_entity.type
_entity.pdbx_description
1 polymer ?
#
loop_
_entity_poly.entity_id
_entity_poly.type
_entity_poly.pdbx_seq_one_letter_code
_entity_poly.pdbx_strand_id
1 'polypeptide(L)'
;MADQISDVSVSLCSSSKYVTPFRLNYKQDGVEKTWDYIKGHDSIAILLYNKDRDVFPVVKQFRPAVYAAKIKAFTDGQKVDTDKHKGEEGMTLELCAGLMDKDKDVTEMAQAEVLEETGYKVPLENLKKITSFRNEVGVNGALMTLFYAEVTDQMKISSGGGLLDEGEQIEFLELSGKDVMRHMMDENIAKPVAMMFAFTWFFFMKDKEEVHT
;
A
#
# COMPACT_ATOMS: atom_id res chain seq x y z
N MET A 1 -20.12 -3.87 2.11
CA MET A 1 -20.20 -5.29 2.52
C MET A 1 -18.78 -5.78 2.57
N ALA A 2 -18.38 -6.55 3.58
CA ALA A 2 -17.03 -7.12 3.63
C ALA A 2 -16.80 -8.05 2.43
N ASP A 3 -15.59 -8.07 1.89
CA ASP A 3 -15.22 -8.92 0.77
C ASP A 3 -15.50 -10.39 1.09
N GLN A 4 -16.32 -11.05 0.26
CA GLN A 4 -16.63 -12.46 0.41
C GLN A 4 -15.55 -13.28 -0.28
N ILE A 5 -14.54 -13.68 0.50
CA ILE A 5 -13.47 -14.55 0.03
C ILE A 5 -13.92 -16.02 0.17
N SER A 6 -14.03 -16.73 -0.95
CA SER A 6 -14.40 -18.15 -1.02
C SER A 6 -13.47 -18.93 -1.95
N ASP A 7 -13.57 -20.27 -1.91
CA ASP A 7 -12.89 -21.18 -2.84
C ASP A 7 -11.36 -21.01 -2.92
N VAL A 8 -10.76 -20.65 -1.79
CA VAL A 8 -9.32 -20.35 -1.74
C VAL A 8 -8.51 -21.65 -1.80
N SER A 9 -7.54 -21.66 -2.71
CA SER A 9 -6.52 -22.69 -2.80
C SER A 9 -5.14 -22.09 -3.06
N VAL A 10 -4.10 -22.78 -2.60
CA VAL A 10 -2.70 -22.38 -2.78
C VAL A 10 -2.07 -23.24 -3.86
N SER A 11 -1.27 -22.62 -4.72
CA SER A 11 -0.45 -23.30 -5.72
C SER A 11 0.96 -22.71 -5.76
N LEU A 12 1.94 -23.50 -6.20
CA LEU A 12 3.27 -22.99 -6.50
C LEU A 12 3.22 -21.98 -7.65
N CYS A 13 3.75 -20.78 -7.41
CA CYS A 13 3.89 -19.74 -8.43
C CYS A 13 5.11 -20.04 -9.30
N SER A 14 4.92 -20.84 -10.35
CA SER A 14 5.97 -21.18 -11.32
C SER A 14 6.20 -20.11 -12.39
N SER A 15 5.21 -19.25 -12.64
CA SER A 15 5.32 -18.06 -13.49
C SER A 15 4.36 -16.98 -13.01
N SER A 16 4.74 -15.71 -13.16
CA SER A 16 3.91 -14.56 -12.82
C SER A 16 4.34 -13.34 -13.63
N LYS A 17 3.38 -12.44 -13.87
CA LYS A 17 3.62 -11.13 -14.51
C LYS A 17 4.16 -10.08 -13.54
N TYR A 18 3.91 -10.25 -12.25
CA TYR A 18 4.12 -9.24 -11.21
C TYR A 18 5.30 -9.55 -10.28
N VAL A 19 5.59 -10.84 -10.09
CA VAL A 19 6.65 -11.30 -9.18
C VAL A 19 7.44 -12.43 -9.83
N THR A 20 8.76 -12.27 -9.87
CA THR A 20 9.65 -13.33 -10.37
C THR A 20 10.73 -13.59 -9.34
N PRO A 21 10.86 -14.83 -8.81
CA PRO A 21 11.94 -15.17 -7.90
C PRO A 21 13.27 -15.25 -8.65
N PHE A 22 14.32 -14.74 -8.02
CA PHE A 22 15.69 -14.76 -8.49
C PHE A 22 16.63 -15.21 -7.37
N ARG A 23 17.79 -15.72 -7.78
CA ARG A 23 18.88 -16.09 -6.90
C ARG A 23 20.13 -15.29 -7.27
N LEU A 24 20.62 -14.49 -6.33
CA LEU A 24 21.89 -13.78 -6.47
C LEU A 24 23.01 -14.65 -5.89
N ASN A 25 24.02 -14.95 -6.71
CA ASN A 25 25.25 -15.59 -6.24
C ASN A 25 26.36 -14.54 -6.28
N TYR A 26 26.99 -14.29 -5.14
CA TYR A 26 27.96 -13.22 -4.98
C TYR A 26 29.07 -13.60 -4.00
N LYS A 27 30.14 -12.82 -4.00
CA LYS A 27 31.26 -12.97 -3.08
C LYS A 27 31.37 -11.71 -2.24
N GLN A 28 31.38 -11.87 -0.91
CA GLN A 28 31.59 -10.77 0.03
C GLN A 28 32.81 -11.09 0.88
N ASP A 29 33.83 -10.23 0.82
CA ASP A 29 35.07 -10.36 1.59
C ASP A 29 35.74 -11.73 1.44
N GLY A 30 35.76 -12.28 0.21
CA GLY A 30 36.35 -13.58 -0.02
C GLY A 30 35.40 -14.77 0.15
N VAL A 31 34.20 -14.57 0.71
CA VAL A 31 33.24 -15.63 1.05
C VAL A 31 32.12 -15.69 0.01
N GLU A 32 31.91 -16.87 -0.57
CA GLU A 32 30.78 -17.12 -1.48
C GLU A 32 29.46 -17.14 -0.70
N LYS A 33 28.45 -16.47 -1.27
CA LYS A 33 27.12 -16.32 -0.69
C LYS A 33 26.06 -16.44 -1.78
N THR A 34 24.89 -16.88 -1.33
CA THR A 34 23.69 -16.96 -2.15
C THR A 34 22.56 -16.25 -1.41
N TRP A 35 21.74 -15.50 -2.15
CA TRP A 35 20.54 -14.86 -1.61
C TRP A 35 19.38 -14.96 -2.59
N ASP A 36 18.23 -15.40 -2.09
CA ASP A 36 17.00 -15.46 -2.89
C ASP A 36 16.18 -14.20 -2.66
N TYR A 37 15.65 -13.64 -3.74
CA TYR A 37 14.89 -12.41 -3.74
C TYR A 37 13.81 -12.43 -4.83
N ILE A 38 12.82 -11.56 -4.73
CA ILE A 38 11.74 -11.41 -5.68
C ILE A 38 11.93 -10.07 -6.39
N LYS A 39 11.91 -10.07 -7.71
CA LYS A 39 11.81 -8.81 -8.46
C LYS A 39 10.37 -8.31 -8.37
N GLY A 40 10.15 -7.25 -7.60
CA GLY A 40 8.91 -6.47 -7.59
C GLY A 40 9.00 -5.20 -8.45
N HIS A 41 7.93 -4.41 -8.39
CA HIS A 41 7.82 -3.11 -9.04
C HIS A 41 8.08 -2.00 -8.03
N ASP A 42 8.76 -0.93 -8.48
CA ASP A 42 8.78 0.32 -7.73
C ASP A 42 7.34 0.87 -7.63
N SER A 43 7.08 1.69 -6.61
CA SER A 43 5.72 2.10 -6.24
C SER A 43 5.66 3.52 -5.70
N ILE A 44 4.45 4.02 -5.57
CA ILE A 44 4.13 5.28 -4.90
C ILE A 44 3.09 5.05 -3.81
N ALA A 45 3.11 5.91 -2.80
CA ALA A 45 2.06 6.02 -1.81
C ALA A 45 1.77 7.50 -1.53
N ILE A 46 0.53 7.84 -1.22
CA ILE A 46 0.09 9.22 -1.05
C ILE A 46 -0.67 9.35 0.26
N LEU A 47 -0.15 10.18 1.16
CA LEU A 47 -0.87 10.65 2.33
C LEU A 47 -1.77 11.83 1.94
N LEU A 48 -3.07 11.66 2.07
CA LEU A 48 -4.04 12.72 1.89
C LEU A 48 -4.53 13.24 3.23
N TYR A 49 -4.67 14.56 3.36
CA TYR A 49 -5.31 15.20 4.51
C TYR A 49 -6.44 16.10 4.03
N ASN A 50 -7.68 15.76 4.39
CA ASN A 50 -8.84 16.61 4.13
C ASN A 50 -8.96 17.64 5.26
N LYS A 51 -8.63 18.89 4.93
CA LYS A 51 -8.59 20.01 5.89
C LYS A 51 -9.96 20.58 6.25
N ASP A 52 -10.99 20.31 5.46
CA ASP A 52 -12.35 20.79 5.78
C ASP A 52 -12.93 20.03 6.98
N ARG A 53 -12.51 18.77 7.15
CA ARG A 53 -13.10 17.83 8.12
C ARG A 53 -12.12 17.22 9.12
N ASP A 54 -10.83 17.54 9.03
CA ASP A 54 -9.77 16.93 9.85
C ASP A 54 -9.79 15.39 9.78
N VAL A 55 -9.78 14.88 8.54
CA VAL A 55 -9.77 13.45 8.24
C VAL A 55 -8.70 13.08 7.23
N PHE A 56 -8.23 11.84 7.30
CA PHE A 56 -7.28 11.26 6.38
C PHE A 56 -8.00 10.24 5.51
N PRO A 57 -8.19 10.53 4.21
CA PRO A 57 -8.55 9.53 3.21
C PRO A 57 -7.55 8.37 3.23
N VAL A 58 -8.07 7.17 3.46
CA VAL A 58 -7.32 5.90 3.43
C VAL A 58 -8.14 4.87 2.69
N VAL A 59 -7.51 3.76 2.35
CA VAL A 59 -8.16 2.67 1.64
C VAL A 59 -8.06 1.39 2.43
N LYS A 60 -9.03 0.50 2.21
CA LYS A 60 -9.04 -0.83 2.78
C LYS A 60 -9.29 -1.85 1.68
N GLN A 61 -8.45 -2.86 1.62
CA GLN A 61 -8.50 -3.87 0.56
C GLN A 61 -7.98 -5.22 1.06
N PHE A 62 -8.39 -6.29 0.38
CA PHE A 62 -7.90 -7.63 0.67
C PHE A 62 -6.50 -7.82 0.09
N ARG A 63 -5.52 -8.17 0.94
CA ARG A 63 -4.16 -8.53 0.49
C ARG A 63 -3.96 -10.04 0.64
N PRO A 64 -3.96 -10.81 -0.47
CA PRO A 64 -3.84 -12.27 -0.44
C PRO A 64 -2.60 -12.78 0.32
N ALA A 65 -1.48 -12.07 0.23
CA ALA A 65 -0.25 -12.44 0.94
C ALA A 65 -0.39 -12.32 2.46
N VAL A 66 -1.10 -11.31 2.96
CA VAL A 66 -1.39 -11.13 4.39
C VAL A 66 -2.32 -12.22 4.88
N TYR A 67 -3.38 -12.51 4.12
CA TYR A 67 -4.32 -13.59 4.40
C TYR A 67 -3.57 -14.93 4.52
N ALA A 68 -2.83 -15.31 3.47
CA ALA A 68 -2.09 -16.57 3.43
C ALA A 68 -1.08 -16.70 4.58
N ALA A 69 -0.37 -15.62 4.92
CA ALA A 69 0.56 -15.62 6.04
C ALA A 69 -0.11 -15.82 7.39
N LYS A 70 -1.23 -15.12 7.64
CA LYS A 70 -1.98 -15.20 8.91
C LYS A 70 -2.54 -16.60 9.15
N ILE A 71 -3.07 -17.24 8.10
CA ILE A 71 -3.63 -18.58 8.17
C ILE A 71 -2.60 -19.70 7.93
N LYS A 72 -1.35 -19.34 7.64
CA LYS A 72 -0.24 -20.25 7.32
C LYS A 72 -0.52 -21.16 6.11
N ALA A 73 -1.09 -20.60 5.05
CA ALA A 73 -1.40 -21.30 3.81
C ALA A 73 -0.21 -21.22 2.83
N PHE A 74 0.70 -22.19 2.91
CA PHE A 74 1.96 -22.22 2.16
C PHE A 74 2.26 -23.58 1.49
N THR A 75 1.27 -24.47 1.43
CA THR A 75 1.45 -25.81 0.84
C THR A 75 0.80 -25.88 -0.53
N ASP A 76 1.53 -26.41 -1.52
CA ASP A 76 1.00 -26.61 -2.87
C ASP A 76 -0.24 -27.51 -2.86
N GLY A 77 -1.31 -27.08 -3.54
CA GLY A 77 -2.61 -27.76 -3.56
C GLY A 77 -3.43 -27.63 -2.27
N GLN A 78 -2.98 -26.86 -1.27
CA GLN A 78 -3.74 -26.64 -0.05
C GLN A 78 -5.07 -25.94 -0.35
N LYS A 79 -6.18 -26.54 0.12
CA LYS A 79 -7.48 -25.88 0.19
C LYS A 79 -7.64 -25.20 1.54
N VAL A 80 -8.22 -24.00 1.54
CA VAL A 80 -8.52 -23.26 2.77
C VAL A 80 -10.00 -23.41 3.10
N ASP A 81 -10.28 -23.72 4.36
CA ASP A 81 -11.64 -23.68 4.91
C ASP A 81 -12.03 -22.22 5.16
N THR A 82 -12.78 -21.62 4.23
CA THR A 82 -13.25 -20.23 4.31
C THR A 82 -14.44 -20.06 5.25
N ASP A 83 -14.98 -21.13 5.85
CA ASP A 83 -15.89 -21.02 6.99
C ASP A 83 -15.15 -20.72 8.28
N LYS A 84 -13.92 -21.24 8.41
CA LYS A 84 -13.02 -20.96 9.52
C LYS A 84 -12.16 -19.71 9.31
N HIS A 85 -11.68 -19.50 8.09
CA HIS A 85 -10.72 -18.43 7.76
C HIS A 85 -11.38 -17.38 6.89
N LYS A 86 -11.84 -16.30 7.52
CA LYS A 86 -12.64 -15.27 6.86
C LYS A 86 -11.78 -14.20 6.17
N GLY A 87 -12.31 -13.55 5.15
CA GLY A 87 -11.59 -12.55 4.35
C GLY A 87 -11.01 -11.39 5.17
N GLU A 88 -11.63 -11.06 6.30
CA GLU A 88 -11.15 -10.07 7.27
C GLU A 88 -9.73 -10.35 7.78
N GLU A 89 -9.29 -11.61 7.75
CA GLU A 89 -7.91 -11.97 8.10
C GLU A 89 -6.86 -11.43 7.12
N GLY A 90 -7.26 -11.12 5.88
CA GLY A 90 -6.41 -10.53 4.85
C GLY A 90 -6.62 -9.05 4.62
N MET A 91 -7.57 -8.42 5.30
CA MET A 91 -7.88 -7.01 5.08
C MET A 91 -6.80 -6.12 5.67
N THR A 92 -6.33 -5.18 4.88
CA THR A 92 -5.35 -4.17 5.28
C THR A 92 -5.97 -2.79 5.24
N LEU A 93 -5.48 -1.91 6.11
CA LEU A 93 -5.74 -0.47 6.06
C LEU A 93 -4.48 0.20 5.54
N GLU A 94 -4.61 1.01 4.48
CA GLU A 94 -3.47 1.48 3.69
C GLU A 94 -3.65 2.93 3.26
N LEU A 95 -2.55 3.56 2.85
CA LEU A 95 -2.61 4.80 2.07
C LEU A 95 -3.04 4.48 0.65
N CYS A 96 -3.51 5.50 -0.08
CA CYS A 96 -3.61 5.39 -1.53
C CYS A 96 -2.23 5.08 -2.12
N ALA A 97 -2.14 4.10 -3.03
CA ALA A 97 -0.86 3.62 -3.54
C ALA A 97 -1.00 2.92 -4.90
N GLY A 98 0.05 2.99 -5.71
CA GLY A 98 0.07 2.34 -7.03
C GLY A 98 1.47 1.91 -7.47
N LEU A 99 1.53 1.01 -8.45
CA LEU A 99 2.78 0.56 -9.05
C LEU A 99 3.30 1.57 -10.08
N MET A 100 4.62 1.71 -10.16
CA MET A 100 5.29 2.49 -11.20
C MET A 100 5.54 1.63 -12.45
N ASP A 101 4.46 1.19 -13.09
CA ASP A 101 4.50 0.31 -14.27
C ASP A 101 3.99 0.99 -15.56
N LYS A 102 3.50 2.23 -15.44
CA LYS A 102 3.08 3.09 -16.55
C LYS A 102 4.20 4.08 -16.91
N ASP A 103 4.38 4.38 -18.20
CA ASP A 103 5.32 5.40 -18.68
C ASP A 103 4.72 6.81 -18.47
N LYS A 104 4.74 7.27 -17.22
CA LYS A 104 4.20 8.56 -16.76
C LYS A 104 5.15 9.22 -15.77
N ASP A 105 5.06 10.54 -15.63
CA ASP A 105 5.74 11.21 -14.52
C ASP A 105 5.19 10.71 -13.18
N VAL A 106 6.06 10.65 -12.16
CA VAL A 106 5.72 10.13 -10.84
C VAL A 106 4.59 10.92 -10.17
N THR A 107 4.48 12.23 -10.41
CA THR A 107 3.41 13.07 -9.88
C THR A 107 2.09 12.89 -10.63
N GLU A 108 2.14 12.68 -11.95
CA GLU A 108 0.96 12.35 -12.76
C GLU A 108 0.38 10.99 -12.37
N MET A 109 1.25 10.03 -12.08
CA MET A 109 0.86 8.74 -11.54
C MET A 109 0.21 8.88 -10.17
N ALA A 110 0.83 9.64 -9.25
CA ALA A 110 0.26 9.90 -7.92
C ALA A 110 -1.13 10.54 -8.00
N GLN A 111 -1.34 11.52 -8.89
CA GLN A 111 -2.66 12.11 -9.11
C GLN A 111 -3.67 11.09 -9.64
N ALA A 112 -3.25 10.23 -10.58
CA ALA A 112 -4.13 9.22 -11.16
C ALA A 112 -4.61 8.22 -10.11
N GLU A 113 -3.68 7.66 -9.32
CA GLU A 113 -4.01 6.72 -8.23
C GLU A 113 -4.92 7.36 -7.17
N VAL A 114 -4.65 8.61 -6.78
CA VAL A 114 -5.50 9.35 -5.84
C VAL A 114 -6.92 9.50 -6.37
N LEU A 115 -7.09 9.85 -7.64
CA LEU A 115 -8.42 9.97 -8.24
C LEU A 115 -9.13 8.61 -8.33
N GLU A 116 -8.40 7.57 -8.68
CA GLU A 116 -8.91 6.22 -8.89
C GLU A 116 -9.38 5.57 -7.58
N GLU A 117 -8.50 5.50 -6.58
CA GLU A 117 -8.79 4.82 -5.33
C GLU A 117 -9.65 5.68 -4.40
N THR A 118 -9.44 7.01 -4.39
CA THR A 118 -10.05 7.91 -3.40
C THR A 118 -11.00 8.93 -3.99
N GLY A 119 -11.14 9.05 -5.30
CA GLY A 119 -12.07 10.00 -5.94
C GLY A 119 -11.73 11.48 -5.78
N TYR A 120 -10.60 11.82 -5.15
CA TYR A 120 -10.12 13.20 -5.05
C TYR A 120 -9.31 13.57 -6.29
N LYS A 121 -9.57 14.74 -6.87
CA LYS A 121 -8.76 15.30 -7.96
C LYS A 121 -7.81 16.35 -7.41
N VAL A 122 -6.59 15.94 -7.10
CA VAL A 122 -5.55 16.81 -6.52
C VAL A 122 -4.76 17.49 -7.64
N PRO A 123 -4.60 18.83 -7.67
CA PRO A 123 -3.71 19.50 -8.63
C PRO A 123 -2.26 19.01 -8.50
N LEU A 124 -1.54 18.88 -9.62
CA LEU A 124 -0.19 18.30 -9.63
C LEU A 124 0.78 19.09 -8.74
N GLU A 125 0.67 20.41 -8.74
CA GLU A 125 1.47 21.33 -7.92
C GLU A 125 1.26 21.17 -6.41
N ASN A 126 0.17 20.53 -6.00
CA ASN A 126 -0.14 20.28 -4.60
C ASN A 126 0.42 18.94 -4.08
N LEU A 127 0.89 18.05 -4.97
CA LEU A 127 1.55 16.80 -4.59
C LEU A 127 2.99 17.07 -4.17
N LYS A 128 3.24 17.02 -2.87
CA LYS A 128 4.57 17.23 -2.28
C LYS A 128 5.23 15.89 -2.01
N LYS A 129 6.41 15.65 -2.58
CA LYS A 129 7.21 14.48 -2.20
C LYS A 129 7.69 14.63 -0.76
N ILE A 130 7.41 13.64 0.09
CA ILE A 130 7.98 13.52 1.44
C ILE A 130 9.38 12.93 1.34
N THR A 131 9.49 11.69 0.85
CA THR A 131 10.76 10.96 0.76
C THR A 131 10.63 9.75 -0.18
N SER A 132 11.68 8.94 -0.28
CA SER A 132 11.65 7.62 -0.92
C SER A 132 12.49 6.62 -0.13
N PHE A 133 12.03 5.37 -0.05
CA PHE A 133 12.70 4.31 0.72
C PHE A 133 12.54 2.94 0.03
N ARG A 134 13.36 1.98 0.43
CA ARG A 134 13.33 0.61 -0.11
C ARG A 134 12.42 -0.26 0.77
N ASN A 135 11.40 -0.87 0.18
CA ASN A 135 10.48 -1.76 0.89
C ASN A 135 11.02 -3.19 0.93
N GLU A 136 10.67 -3.95 1.98
CA GLU A 136 11.00 -5.38 2.11
C GLU A 136 12.47 -5.70 1.78
N VAL A 137 13.41 -4.96 2.40
CA VAL A 137 14.85 -4.91 2.01
C VAL A 137 15.58 -6.26 1.97
N GLY A 138 15.05 -7.30 2.61
CA GLY A 138 15.61 -8.65 2.59
C GLY A 138 15.07 -9.56 1.47
N VAL A 139 13.98 -9.18 0.80
CA VAL A 139 13.25 -10.04 -0.14
C VAL A 139 12.99 -9.35 -1.48
N ASN A 140 12.56 -8.09 -1.51
CA ASN A 140 12.19 -7.41 -2.76
C ASN A 140 13.12 -6.24 -3.07
N GLY A 141 13.21 -5.27 -2.15
CA GLY A 141 14.05 -4.08 -2.34
C GLY A 141 13.51 -3.08 -3.37
N ALA A 142 12.23 -3.18 -3.75
CA ALA A 142 11.55 -2.17 -4.56
C ALA A 142 11.59 -0.79 -3.90
N LEU A 143 11.74 0.27 -4.70
CA LEU A 143 11.67 1.66 -4.25
C LEU A 143 10.21 2.06 -4.10
N MET A 144 9.87 2.71 -2.98
CA MET A 144 8.61 3.41 -2.79
C MET A 144 8.87 4.90 -2.67
N THR A 145 8.13 5.71 -3.43
CA THR A 145 8.12 7.18 -3.27
C THR A 145 6.86 7.61 -2.53
N LEU A 146 7.03 8.34 -1.43
CA LEU A 146 5.93 8.80 -0.59
C LEU A 146 5.61 10.27 -0.87
N PHE A 147 4.34 10.58 -1.14
CA PHE A 147 3.81 11.92 -1.35
C PHE A 147 2.83 12.32 -0.26
N TYR A 148 2.59 13.63 -0.17
CA TYR A 148 1.59 14.27 0.65
C TYR A 148 0.78 15.26 -0.17
N ALA A 149 -0.53 15.34 0.07
CA ALA A 149 -1.36 16.43 -0.42
C ALA A 149 -2.49 16.78 0.56
N GLU A 150 -2.84 18.07 0.57
CA GLU A 150 -4.08 18.54 1.21
C GLU A 150 -5.21 18.54 0.20
N VAL A 151 -6.38 18.09 0.65
CA VAL A 151 -7.61 18.06 -0.14
C VAL A 151 -8.73 18.80 0.57
N THR A 152 -9.74 19.20 -0.20
CA THR A 152 -11.00 19.74 0.31
C THR A 152 -12.16 18.92 -0.21
N ASP A 153 -13.35 19.08 0.37
CA ASP A 153 -14.54 18.33 -0.06
C ASP A 153 -14.92 18.63 -1.51
N GLN A 154 -14.58 19.83 -2.02
CA GLN A 154 -14.85 20.20 -3.41
C GLN A 154 -13.95 19.47 -4.41
N MET A 155 -12.84 18.87 -3.95
CA MET A 155 -11.95 18.07 -4.80
C MET A 155 -12.44 16.62 -4.96
N LYS A 156 -13.41 16.16 -4.17
CA LYS A 156 -14.01 14.81 -4.29
C LYS A 156 -14.99 14.80 -5.46
N ILE A 157 -14.59 14.22 -6.59
CA ILE A 157 -15.38 14.22 -7.84
C ILE A 157 -15.96 12.85 -8.20
N SER A 158 -15.54 11.80 -7.51
CA SER A 158 -16.11 10.45 -7.63
C SER A 158 -16.08 9.73 -6.27
N SER A 159 -16.66 8.54 -6.19
CA SER A 159 -16.59 7.70 -4.97
C SER A 159 -15.18 7.19 -4.68
N GLY A 160 -14.32 7.07 -5.69
CA GLY A 160 -13.14 6.21 -5.65
C GLY A 160 -13.52 4.72 -5.73
N GLY A 161 -12.59 3.84 -5.34
CA GLY A 161 -12.80 2.40 -5.21
C GLY A 161 -11.90 1.50 -6.06
N GLY A 162 -10.92 2.07 -6.79
CA GLY A 162 -10.02 1.30 -7.65
C GLY A 162 -10.67 0.91 -8.98
N LEU A 163 -9.95 0.14 -9.78
CA LEU A 163 -10.44 -0.41 -11.05
C LEU A 163 -10.84 -1.88 -10.93
N LEU A 164 -12.15 -2.16 -11.00
CA LEU A 164 -12.68 -3.52 -10.99
C LEU A 164 -12.12 -4.39 -12.14
N ASP A 165 -11.89 -3.80 -13.31
CA ASP A 165 -11.32 -4.49 -14.46
C ASP A 165 -9.84 -4.89 -14.25
N GLU A 166 -9.14 -4.23 -13.33
CA GLU A 166 -7.79 -4.59 -12.88
C GLU A 166 -7.81 -5.55 -11.67
N GLY A 167 -9.00 -5.96 -11.24
CA GLY A 167 -9.22 -6.87 -10.12
C GLY A 167 -9.20 -6.17 -8.75
N GLU A 168 -9.25 -4.85 -8.73
CA GLU A 168 -9.23 -4.07 -7.50
C GLU A 168 -10.62 -3.96 -6.89
N GLN A 169 -10.73 -4.34 -5.63
CA GLN A 169 -11.91 -4.07 -4.80
C GLN A 169 -11.44 -3.29 -3.58
N ILE A 170 -11.58 -1.96 -3.67
CA ILE A 170 -11.02 -1.05 -2.68
C ILE A 170 -12.17 -0.32 -1.98
N GLU A 171 -12.18 -0.41 -0.66
CA GLU A 171 -13.09 0.33 0.20
C GLU A 171 -12.43 1.66 0.60
N PHE A 172 -13.01 2.77 0.16
CA PHE A 172 -12.63 4.11 0.61
C PHE A 172 -13.09 4.34 2.06
N LEU A 173 -12.19 4.79 2.92
CA LEU A 173 -12.45 5.12 4.31
C LEU A 173 -11.83 6.46 4.69
N GLU A 174 -12.29 7.02 5.79
CA GLU A 174 -11.75 8.26 6.35
C GLU A 174 -11.44 8.05 7.83
N LEU A 175 -10.18 8.28 8.20
CA LEU A 175 -9.75 8.26 9.60
C LEU A 175 -9.74 9.69 10.14
N SER A 176 -10.46 9.92 11.24
CA SER A 176 -10.33 11.20 11.96
C SER A 176 -8.91 11.36 12.50
N GLY A 177 -8.37 12.57 12.47
CA GLY A 177 -7.01 12.85 12.96
C GLY A 177 -6.76 12.37 14.39
N LYS A 178 -7.77 12.47 15.26
CA LYS A 178 -7.72 11.97 16.66
C LYS A 178 -7.59 10.45 16.77
N ASP A 179 -7.98 9.70 15.75
CA ASP A 179 -8.05 8.24 15.75
C ASP A 179 -6.83 7.58 15.09
N VAL A 180 -6.02 8.34 14.36
CA VAL A 180 -4.88 7.82 13.59
C VAL A 180 -3.89 7.07 14.47
N MET A 181 -3.43 7.67 15.57
CA MET A 181 -2.43 7.03 16.45
C MET A 181 -2.95 5.73 17.06
N ARG A 182 -4.23 5.69 17.42
CA ARG A 182 -4.89 4.47 17.91
C ARG A 182 -4.87 3.39 16.82
N HIS A 183 -5.25 3.73 15.60
CA HIS A 183 -5.25 2.79 14.48
C HIS A 183 -3.84 2.33 14.12
N MET A 184 -2.82 3.19 14.19
CA MET A 184 -1.42 2.81 13.94
C MET A 184 -0.93 1.75 14.93
N MET A 185 -1.30 1.86 16.20
CA MET A 185 -0.82 0.97 17.26
C MET A 185 -1.68 -0.28 17.47
N ASP A 186 -2.88 -0.37 16.87
CA ASP A 186 -3.72 -1.57 16.96
C ASP A 186 -3.13 -2.72 16.13
N GLU A 187 -2.63 -3.75 16.81
CA GLU A 187 -2.02 -4.94 16.19
C GLU A 187 -3.04 -5.82 15.44
N ASN A 188 -4.34 -5.62 15.66
CA ASN A 188 -5.38 -6.37 14.93
C ASN A 188 -5.63 -5.81 13.52
N ILE A 189 -5.13 -4.61 13.24
CA ILE A 189 -5.23 -3.98 11.93
C ILE A 189 -3.93 -4.24 11.18
N ALA A 190 -3.98 -5.00 10.10
CA ALA A 190 -2.84 -5.13 9.20
C ALA A 190 -2.64 -3.80 8.45
N LYS A 191 -1.41 -3.29 8.42
CA LYS A 191 -1.08 -2.02 7.75
C LYS A 191 0.37 -2.00 7.25
N PRO A 192 0.68 -1.31 6.15
CA PRO A 192 2.05 -1.12 5.70
C PRO A 192 2.83 -0.17 6.63
N VAL A 193 4.14 -0.41 6.79
CA VAL A 193 5.03 0.50 7.54
C VAL A 193 5.05 1.90 6.93
N ALA A 194 4.89 2.01 5.60
CA ALA A 194 4.77 3.28 4.89
C ALA A 194 3.66 4.17 5.44
N MET A 195 2.49 3.59 5.74
CA MET A 195 1.35 4.30 6.33
C MET A 195 1.68 4.82 7.73
N MET A 196 2.31 3.99 8.57
CA MET A 196 2.73 4.40 9.92
C MET A 196 3.75 5.54 9.87
N PHE A 197 4.72 5.46 8.95
CA PHE A 197 5.71 6.51 8.75
C PHE A 197 5.06 7.81 8.27
N ALA A 198 4.15 7.75 7.28
CA ALA A 198 3.49 8.93 6.73
C ALA A 198 2.72 9.71 7.80
N PHE A 199 1.96 9.02 8.66
CA PHE A 199 1.28 9.68 9.77
C PHE A 199 2.25 10.24 10.80
N THR A 200 3.33 9.51 11.12
CA THR A 200 4.36 10.03 12.03
C THR A 200 4.99 11.30 11.46
N TRP A 201 5.30 11.32 10.15
CA TRP A 201 5.80 12.50 9.47
C TRP A 201 4.79 13.65 9.57
N PHE A 202 3.51 13.40 9.30
CA PHE A 202 2.46 14.43 9.37
C PHE A 202 2.38 15.09 10.75
N PHE A 203 2.26 14.28 11.82
CA PHE A 203 2.04 14.81 13.17
C PHE A 203 3.29 15.40 13.84
N PHE A 204 4.49 14.99 13.43
CA PHE A 204 5.73 15.35 14.15
C PHE A 204 6.75 16.12 13.33
N MET A 205 6.65 16.11 12.00
CA MET A 205 7.67 16.63 11.09
C MET A 205 7.14 17.66 10.10
N LYS A 206 5.90 17.54 9.59
CA LYS A 206 5.35 18.40 8.53
C LYS A 206 5.63 19.89 8.75
N ASP A 207 5.26 20.42 9.92
CA ASP A 207 5.39 21.86 10.20
C ASP A 207 6.84 22.31 10.46
N LYS A 208 7.76 21.38 10.75
CA LYS A 208 9.18 21.71 10.97
C LYS A 208 9.94 21.84 9.66
N GLU A 209 9.48 21.17 8.60
CA GLU A 209 10.07 21.28 7.27
C GLU A 209 9.66 22.59 6.57
N GLU A 210 8.46 23.12 6.84
CA GLU A 210 7.99 24.41 6.31
C GLU A 210 8.77 25.62 6.87
N VAL A 211 9.58 25.45 7.92
CA VAL A 211 10.42 26.51 8.52
C VAL A 211 11.81 26.59 7.86
N HIS A 212 12.17 25.63 7.00
CA HIS A 212 13.51 25.52 6.41
C HIS A 212 13.55 25.60 4.88
N THR A 213 12.44 25.97 4.24
CA THR A 213 12.33 26.31 2.80
C THR A 213 11.93 27.76 2.63
#